data_AF-A0A1W1CMK3-F1
#
_entry.id   AF-A0A1W1CMK3-F1
#
_cell.length_a   1.000
_cell.length_b   1.000
_cell.length_c   1.000
_cell.angle_alpha   90.00
_cell.angle_beta   90.00
_cell.angle_gamma   90.00
#
_symmetry.space_group_name_H-M   'P 1'
#
loop_
_entity.id
_entity.type
_entity.pdbx_description
1 polymer ?
#
loop_
_entity_poly.entity_id
_entity_poly.type
_entity_poly.pdbx_seq_one_letter_code
_entity_poly.pdbx_strand_id
1 'polypeptide(L)'
;MRLLHYISLIFIFSIFLSANNDTDLSIENNSTKEKDDESFLSLLEYGKMLYNNPRGIPCSKCHGKAGEGGKKIAKYYDKHQNIKLLRSSNIRNFSLEELTASLKNQYRKNGKRKRHKIMPMYYMTKQEILAIFTYLKSNRDR
;
A
#
# COMPACT_ATOMS: atom_id res chain seq x y z
N MET A 1 57.04 44.01 -2.79
CA MET A 1 58.25 43.53 -3.50
C MET A 1 58.11 42.05 -3.79
N ARG A 2 58.46 41.63 -5.03
CA ARG A 2 58.42 40.29 -5.67
C ARG A 2 57.02 39.89 -6.21
N LEU A 3 56.63 40.14 -7.48
CA LEU A 3 57.25 39.84 -8.82
C LEU A 3 57.35 38.30 -9.03
N LEU A 4 56.38 37.60 -9.66
CA LEU A 4 56.03 37.43 -11.10
C LEU A 4 56.55 36.10 -11.70
N HIS A 5 55.72 35.52 -12.58
CA HIS A 5 55.98 34.46 -13.59
C HIS A 5 56.11 33.02 -13.06
N TYR A 6 55.32 32.04 -13.51
CA TYR A 6 55.40 31.44 -14.86
C TYR A 6 54.02 31.03 -15.41
N ILE A 7 53.75 31.55 -16.61
CA ILE A 7 52.69 31.15 -17.54
C ILE A 7 53.39 30.39 -18.68
N SER A 8 52.76 29.27 -19.09
CA SER A 8 52.77 28.69 -20.45
C SER A 8 54.00 27.89 -20.93
N LEU A 9 53.81 26.61 -21.27
CA LEU A 9 53.49 26.11 -22.62
C LEU A 9 53.57 24.57 -22.60
N ILE A 10 52.44 23.87 -22.74
CA ILE A 10 51.96 23.26 -24.00
C ILE A 10 52.77 22.03 -24.44
N PHE A 11 52.12 20.86 -24.38
CA PHE A 11 52.19 19.85 -25.44
C PHE A 11 50.86 19.08 -25.41
N ILE A 12 49.88 19.52 -26.20
CA ILE A 12 49.46 18.81 -27.42
C ILE A 12 49.13 17.33 -27.11
N PHE A 13 47.86 17.07 -26.76
CA PHE A 13 47.20 15.90 -27.30
C PHE A 13 45.94 16.36 -28.01
N SER A 14 46.12 16.51 -29.31
CA SER A 14 45.16 16.87 -30.32
C SER A 14 43.96 15.90 -30.31
N ILE A 15 42.77 16.51 -30.38
CA ILE A 15 41.68 16.14 -31.29
C ILE A 15 41.23 14.66 -31.23
N PHE A 16 40.07 14.44 -30.62
CA PHE A 16 39.01 13.75 -31.35
C PHE A 16 37.68 14.44 -31.08
N LEU A 17 37.27 15.21 -32.10
CA LEU A 17 35.92 15.69 -32.29
C LEU A 17 35.08 14.48 -32.74
N SER A 18 34.00 14.19 -32.03
CA SER A 18 32.82 13.67 -32.69
C SER A 18 31.60 14.21 -31.94
N ALA A 19 31.03 15.25 -32.51
CA ALA A 19 29.67 15.65 -32.23
C ALA A 19 28.76 14.62 -32.90
N ASN A 20 27.92 13.96 -32.13
CA ASN A 20 26.66 13.41 -32.61
C ASN A 20 25.58 14.00 -31.70
N ASN A 21 24.92 15.04 -32.22
CA ASN A 21 23.60 15.43 -31.76
C ASN A 21 22.63 14.45 -32.41
N ASP A 22 22.06 13.55 -31.63
CA ASP A 22 20.81 12.91 -31.97
C ASP A 22 19.94 12.93 -30.71
N THR A 23 19.03 13.90 -30.67
CA THR A 23 17.77 13.70 -29.97
C THR A 23 17.07 12.54 -30.65
N ASP A 24 17.11 11.36 -30.04
CA ASP A 24 16.12 10.33 -30.33
C ASP A 24 15.31 10.03 -29.07
N LEU A 25 14.03 10.35 -29.20
CA LEU A 25 12.96 9.96 -28.31
C LEU A 25 12.42 8.64 -28.85
N SER A 26 13.17 7.55 -28.69
CA SER A 26 12.69 6.21 -29.01
C SER A 26 12.44 5.42 -27.73
N ILE A 27 11.14 5.19 -27.51
CA ILE A 27 10.61 4.19 -26.60
C ILE A 27 11.04 2.82 -27.17
N GLU A 28 12.12 2.25 -26.63
CA GLU A 28 12.42 0.83 -26.82
C GLU A 28 11.89 0.03 -25.63
N ASN A 29 10.77 -0.63 -25.88
CA ASN A 29 10.23 -1.68 -25.03
C ASN A 29 11.16 -2.88 -25.09
N ASN A 30 12.11 -2.98 -24.16
CA ASN A 30 12.79 -4.24 -23.91
C ASN A 30 12.65 -4.63 -22.44
N SER A 31 11.69 -5.53 -22.21
CA SER A 31 11.44 -6.21 -20.94
C SER A 31 12.54 -7.23 -20.67
N THR A 32 13.77 -6.75 -20.50
CA THR A 32 14.81 -7.45 -19.76
C THR A 32 15.01 -6.67 -18.47
N LYS A 33 14.09 -6.86 -17.51
CA LYS A 33 14.30 -6.31 -16.17
C LYS A 33 15.17 -7.27 -15.39
N GLU A 34 16.47 -6.99 -15.43
CA GLU A 34 17.40 -7.40 -14.39
C GLU A 34 16.76 -7.15 -13.02
N LYS A 35 16.89 -8.15 -12.14
CA LYS A 35 16.45 -8.06 -10.76
C LYS A 35 17.40 -7.11 -10.04
N ASP A 36 17.08 -5.83 -10.11
CA ASP A 36 17.67 -4.84 -9.22
C ASP A 36 17.07 -5.03 -7.83
N ASP A 37 17.95 -5.30 -6.87
CA ASP A 37 17.67 -5.35 -5.45
C ASP A 37 17.03 -4.02 -5.02
N GLU A 38 15.83 -4.10 -4.39
CA GLU A 38 14.93 -2.99 -4.00
C GLU A 38 13.83 -2.54 -4.98
N SER A 39 13.18 -3.47 -5.67
CA SER A 39 11.84 -3.19 -6.25
C SER A 39 10.81 -2.90 -5.14
N PHE A 40 10.55 -1.62 -4.84
CA PHE A 40 9.45 -1.22 -3.94
C PHE A 40 8.12 -1.82 -4.40
N LEU A 41 7.36 -2.39 -3.46
CA LEU A 41 6.01 -2.91 -3.72
C LEU A 41 5.11 -1.78 -4.24
N SER A 42 4.30 -2.07 -5.26
CA SER A 42 3.22 -1.15 -5.63
C SER A 42 2.25 -0.95 -4.47
N LEU A 43 1.53 0.17 -4.44
CA LEU A 43 0.55 0.46 -3.39
C LEU A 43 -0.51 -0.65 -3.25
N LEU A 44 -0.90 -1.26 -4.37
CA LEU A 44 -1.83 -2.39 -4.41
C LEU A 44 -1.25 -3.65 -3.77
N GLU A 45 -0.01 -4.01 -4.12
CA GLU A 45 0.68 -5.17 -3.56
C GLU A 45 0.95 -4.99 -2.07
N TYR A 46 1.38 -3.80 -1.67
CA TYR A 46 1.56 -3.45 -0.27
C TYR A 46 0.24 -3.53 0.50
N GLY A 47 -0.85 -3.03 -0.08
CA GLY A 47 -2.19 -3.13 0.49
C GLY A 47 -2.66 -4.57 0.67
N LYS A 48 -2.44 -5.43 -0.33
CA LYS A 48 -2.74 -6.86 -0.26
C LYS A 48 -1.92 -7.55 0.82
N MET A 49 -0.63 -7.21 0.92
CA MET A 49 0.25 -7.75 1.95
C MET A 49 -0.24 -7.35 3.34
N LEU A 50 -0.48 -6.06 3.58
CA LEU A 50 -1.00 -5.55 4.86
C LEU A 50 -2.36 -6.14 5.23
N TYR A 51 -3.26 -6.32 4.26
CA TYR A 51 -4.57 -6.93 4.50
C TYR A 51 -4.46 -8.37 5.03
N ASN A 52 -3.46 -9.11 4.56
CA ASN A 52 -3.22 -10.49 4.96
C ASN A 52 -2.28 -10.63 6.16
N ASN A 53 -1.41 -9.65 6.40
CA ASN A 53 -0.38 -9.68 7.43
C ASN A 53 -0.21 -8.30 8.10
N PRO A 54 -1.24 -7.77 8.78
CA PRO A 54 -1.10 -6.53 9.53
C PRO A 54 -0.31 -6.80 10.82
N ARG A 55 0.10 -5.72 11.50
CA ARG A 55 0.54 -5.79 12.91
C ARG A 55 -0.67 -6.14 13.79
N GLY A 56 -1.01 -7.42 13.90
CA GLY A 56 -2.19 -7.94 14.59
C GLY A 56 -2.87 -9.10 13.85
N ILE A 57 -4.17 -9.29 14.09
CA ILE A 57 -4.95 -10.34 13.42
C ILE A 57 -5.14 -9.98 11.93
N PRO A 58 -4.90 -10.90 10.98
CA PRO A 58 -5.18 -10.65 9.57
C PRO A 58 -6.62 -10.22 9.29
N CYS A 59 -6.79 -9.15 8.51
CA CYS A 59 -8.09 -8.68 8.08
C CYS A 59 -8.84 -9.80 7.35
N SER A 60 -8.13 -10.61 6.56
CA SER A 60 -8.71 -11.70 5.79
C SER A 60 -9.30 -12.85 6.62
N LYS A 61 -8.83 -13.03 7.85
CA LYS A 61 -9.38 -14.03 8.78
C LYS A 61 -10.80 -13.66 9.22
N CYS A 62 -11.10 -12.36 9.29
CA CYS A 62 -12.42 -11.87 9.66
C CYS A 62 -13.25 -11.47 8.43
N HIS A 63 -12.72 -10.71 7.48
CA HIS A 63 -13.49 -10.06 6.41
C HIS A 63 -13.47 -10.78 5.05
N GLY A 64 -12.99 -12.03 4.99
CA GLY A 64 -12.93 -12.78 3.73
C GLY A 64 -11.62 -12.55 2.97
N LYS A 65 -11.42 -13.22 1.84
CA LYS A 65 -10.13 -13.16 1.13
C LYS A 65 -9.86 -11.77 0.53
N ALA A 66 -10.91 -11.04 0.18
CA ALA A 66 -10.85 -9.76 -0.51
C ALA A 66 -11.79 -8.70 0.10
N GLY A 67 -12.20 -8.87 1.37
CA GLY A 67 -13.07 -7.93 2.07
C GLY A 67 -14.57 -8.13 1.82
N GLU A 68 -14.97 -9.26 1.22
CA GLU A 68 -16.36 -9.61 0.93
C GLU A 68 -17.25 -9.83 2.17
N GLY A 69 -16.65 -10.00 3.35
CA GLY A 69 -17.35 -10.23 4.60
C GLY A 69 -17.88 -11.67 4.71
N GLY A 70 -18.88 -11.86 5.58
CA GLY A 70 -19.63 -13.12 5.69
C GLY A 70 -18.89 -14.27 6.36
N LYS A 71 -17.57 -14.21 6.52
CA LYS A 71 -16.77 -15.18 7.29
C LYS A 71 -17.33 -15.33 8.71
N LYS A 72 -17.47 -16.57 9.16
CA LYS A 72 -17.85 -16.91 10.54
C LYS A 72 -16.67 -16.61 11.45
N ILE A 73 -16.83 -15.65 12.36
CA ILE A 73 -15.83 -15.26 13.36
C ILE A 73 -15.97 -16.15 14.59
N ALA A 74 -17.18 -16.32 15.11
CA ALA A 74 -17.44 -17.09 16.32
C ALA A 74 -18.82 -17.75 16.29
N LYS A 75 -18.95 -18.86 17.04
CA LYS A 75 -20.22 -19.46 17.44
C LYS A 75 -20.35 -19.23 18.95
N TYR A 76 -21.49 -18.73 19.40
CA TYR A 76 -21.77 -18.54 20.82
C TYR A 76 -23.23 -18.89 21.12
N TYR A 77 -23.55 -19.03 22.39
CA TYR A 77 -24.91 -19.28 22.87
C TYR A 77 -25.47 -18.01 23.51
N ASP A 78 -26.73 -17.68 23.23
CA ASP A 78 -27.40 -16.62 23.95
C ASP A 78 -27.90 -17.10 25.32
N LYS A 79 -28.54 -16.18 26.08
CA LYS A 79 -29.09 -16.46 27.42
C LYS A 79 -30.16 -17.58 27.46
N HIS A 80 -30.68 -17.98 26.30
CA HIS A 80 -31.68 -19.04 26.14
C HIS A 80 -31.09 -20.28 25.48
N GLN A 81 -29.76 -20.41 25.45
CA GLN A 81 -29.02 -21.52 24.81
C GLN A 81 -29.26 -21.65 23.30
N ASN A 82 -29.73 -20.60 22.62
CA ASN A 82 -29.82 -20.62 21.17
C ASN A 82 -28.44 -20.35 20.55
N ILE A 83 -28.09 -21.12 19.52
CA ILE A 83 -26.87 -20.91 18.76
C ILE A 83 -26.95 -19.60 17.99
N LYS A 84 -25.97 -18.73 18.17
CA LYS A 84 -25.75 -17.52 17.39
C LYS A 84 -24.41 -17.59 16.66
N LEU A 85 -24.38 -17.03 15.45
CA LEU A 85 -23.20 -16.93 14.63
C LEU A 85 -22.81 -15.47 14.47
N LEU A 86 -21.60 -15.14 14.89
CA LEU A 86 -21.00 -13.85 14.59
C LEU A 86 -20.33 -13.92 13.22
N ARG A 87 -20.73 -13.03 12.32
CA ARG A 87 -20.16 -12.88 10.97
C ARG A 87 -19.66 -11.46 10.75
N SER A 88 -18.64 -11.33 9.92
CA SER A 88 -18.12 -10.03 9.49
C SER A 88 -18.99 -9.36 8.43
N SER A 89 -18.87 -8.04 8.33
CA SER A 89 -19.45 -7.24 7.26
C SER A 89 -18.57 -7.21 6.01
N ASN A 90 -19.18 -6.98 4.85
CA ASN A 90 -18.48 -6.60 3.62
C ASN A 90 -17.91 -5.18 3.78
N ILE A 91 -16.63 -5.02 3.47
CA ILE A 91 -15.89 -3.74 3.60
C ILE A 91 -15.37 -3.20 2.27
N ARG A 92 -15.64 -3.87 1.14
CA ARG A 92 -15.22 -3.40 -0.21
C ARG A 92 -15.81 -2.05 -0.57
N ASN A 93 -17.00 -1.75 -0.04
CA ASN A 93 -17.73 -0.52 -0.34
C ASN A 93 -17.47 0.65 0.60
N PHE A 94 -16.66 0.46 1.65
CA PHE A 94 -16.36 1.54 2.60
C PHE A 94 -15.72 2.74 1.91
N SER A 95 -16.05 3.95 2.36
CA SER A 95 -15.25 5.13 2.04
C SER A 95 -13.90 5.06 2.75
N LEU A 96 -12.92 5.88 2.32
CA LEU A 96 -11.62 5.95 3.02
C LEU A 96 -11.80 6.40 4.47
N GLU A 97 -12.74 7.31 4.74
CA GLU A 97 -13.09 7.76 6.09
C GLU A 97 -13.66 6.62 6.94
N GLU A 98 -14.58 5.83 6.38
CA GLU A 98 -15.17 4.68 7.08
C GLU A 98 -14.13 3.62 7.40
N LEU A 99 -13.27 3.28 6.43
CA LEU A 99 -12.17 2.33 6.66
C LEU A 99 -11.22 2.84 7.74
N THR A 100 -10.81 4.11 7.67
CA THR A 100 -9.93 4.75 8.67
C THR A 100 -10.55 4.68 10.06
N ALA A 101 -11.84 4.99 10.18
CA ALA A 101 -12.55 4.90 11.45
C ALA A 101 -12.59 3.46 11.97
N SER A 102 -12.88 2.47 11.11
CA SER A 102 -12.93 1.06 11.51
C SER A 102 -11.58 0.51 11.94
N LEU A 103 -10.49 0.88 11.27
CA LEU A 103 -9.13 0.55 11.70
C LEU A 103 -8.78 1.20 13.05
N LYS A 104 -9.37 2.35 13.36
CA LYS A 104 -9.35 2.99 14.70
C LYS A 104 -10.40 2.43 15.66
N ASN A 105 -10.91 1.22 15.41
CA ASN A 105 -11.91 0.53 16.21
C ASN A 105 -13.26 1.30 16.30
N GLN A 106 -13.69 2.00 15.25
CA GLN A 106 -14.95 2.75 15.24
C GLN A 106 -15.84 2.45 14.02
N TYR A 107 -17.15 2.43 14.23
CA TYR A 107 -18.16 2.39 13.15
C TYR A 107 -19.30 3.36 13.40
N ARG A 108 -20.10 3.62 12.37
CA ARG A 108 -21.28 4.50 12.45
C ARG A 108 -22.52 3.70 12.79
N LYS A 109 -23.26 4.13 13.82
CA LYS A 109 -24.58 3.60 14.17
C LYS A 109 -25.47 4.76 14.59
N ASN A 110 -26.63 4.90 13.95
CA ASN A 110 -27.59 5.98 14.21
C ASN A 110 -26.92 7.37 14.15
N GLY A 111 -26.13 7.62 13.10
CA GLY A 111 -25.44 8.90 12.90
C GLY A 111 -24.21 9.17 13.78
N LYS A 112 -23.91 8.31 14.77
CA LYS A 112 -22.81 8.52 15.74
C LYS A 112 -21.72 7.47 15.59
N ARG A 113 -20.47 7.84 15.91
CA ARG A 113 -19.34 6.88 15.99
C ARG A 113 -19.43 6.07 17.28
N LYS A 114 -19.22 4.76 17.17
CA LYS A 114 -19.26 3.78 18.27
C LYS A 114 -18.05 2.86 18.16
N ARG A 115 -17.57 2.35 19.30
CA ARG A 115 -16.45 1.40 19.31
C ARG A 115 -16.88 0.00 18.88
N HIS A 116 -16.05 -0.69 18.12
CA HIS A 116 -16.26 -2.11 17.86
C HIS A 116 -15.95 -2.94 19.10
N LYS A 117 -16.80 -3.91 19.41
CA LYS A 117 -16.56 -4.87 20.50
C LYS A 117 -15.63 -6.02 20.10
N ILE A 118 -15.53 -6.30 18.81
CA ILE A 118 -14.84 -7.49 18.27
C ILE A 118 -13.66 -7.11 17.36
N MET A 119 -13.85 -6.15 16.45
CA MET A 119 -12.78 -5.71 15.56
C MET A 119 -11.70 -4.96 16.36
N PRO A 120 -10.43 -5.36 16.31
CA PRO A 120 -9.36 -4.69 17.05
C PRO A 120 -9.03 -3.32 16.46
N MET A 121 -8.20 -2.57 17.18
CA MET A 121 -7.60 -1.34 16.67
C MET A 121 -6.25 -1.65 16.02
N TYR A 122 -5.97 -1.01 14.89
CA TYR A 122 -4.70 -1.12 14.16
C TYR A 122 -3.99 0.23 14.16
N TYR A 123 -2.74 0.25 14.63
CA TYR A 123 -1.89 1.46 14.63
C TYR A 123 -1.20 1.63 13.27
N MET A 124 -1.97 2.10 12.29
CA MET A 124 -1.50 2.27 10.90
C MET A 124 -1.27 3.75 10.55
N THR A 125 -0.27 4.00 9.71
CA THR A 125 -0.03 5.30 9.09
C THR A 125 -1.08 5.58 8.00
N LYS A 126 -1.19 6.85 7.58
CA LYS A 126 -2.12 7.23 6.50
C LYS A 126 -1.83 6.46 5.19
N GLN A 127 -0.56 6.22 4.88
CA GLN A 127 -0.14 5.50 3.67
C GLN A 127 -0.51 4.01 3.73
N GLU A 128 -0.34 3.36 4.88
CA GLU A 128 -0.76 1.97 5.08
C GLU A 128 -2.29 1.82 4.92
N ILE A 129 -3.06 2.76 5.49
CA ILE A 129 -4.52 2.76 5.35
C ILE A 129 -4.92 2.95 3.89
N LEU A 130 -4.26 3.88 3.17
CA LEU A 130 -4.49 4.10 1.75
C LEU A 130 -4.15 2.85 0.93
N ALA A 131 -3.08 2.14 1.26
CA ALA A 131 -2.71 0.89 0.59
C ALA A 131 -3.81 -0.17 0.73
N ILE A 132 -4.30 -0.41 1.96
CA ILE A 132 -5.40 -1.35 2.20
C ILE A 132 -6.67 -0.90 1.46
N PHE A 133 -6.98 0.40 1.47
CA PHE A 133 -8.11 0.95 0.75
C PHE A 133 -8.02 0.67 -0.76
N THR A 134 -6.86 0.94 -1.37
CA THR A 134 -6.58 0.67 -2.78
C THR A 134 -6.81 -0.80 -3.12
N TYR A 135 -6.30 -1.71 -2.28
CA TYR A 135 -6.54 -3.14 -2.43
C TYR A 135 -8.02 -3.52 -2.32
N LEU A 136 -8.77 -2.98 -1.36
CA LEU A 136 -10.20 -3.28 -1.24
C LEU A 136 -11.00 -2.78 -2.45
N LYS A 137 -10.65 -1.62 -3.02
CA LYS A 137 -11.31 -1.06 -4.20
C LYS A 137 -11.02 -1.85 -5.47
N SER A 138 -9.80 -2.36 -5.64
CA SER A 138 -9.47 -3.21 -6.80
C SER A 138 -10.23 -4.55 -6.80
N ASN A 139 -10.90 -4.92 -5.70
CA ASN A 139 -11.67 -6.15 -5.57
C ASN A 139 -13.19 -5.91 -5.44
N ARG A 140 -13.69 -4.70 -5.74
CA ARG A 140 -15.11 -4.38 -5.60
C ARG A 140 -16.00 -5.28 -6.46
N ASP A 141 -15.61 -5.51 -7.71
CA ASP A 141 -16.42 -6.21 -8.73
C ASP A 141 -16.06 -7.70 -8.90
N ARG A 142 -15.25 -8.24 -7.98
CA ARG A 142 -14.91 -9.67 -7.89
C ARG A 142 -15.76 -10.36 -6.82
#